data_AF-A0AAI9AGI5-F1
#
_entry.id   AF-A0AAI9AGI5-F1
#
_cell.length_a   1.000
_cell.length_b   1.000
_cell.length_c   1.000
_cell.angle_alpha   90.00
_cell.angle_beta   90.00
_cell.angle_gamma   90.00
#
_symmetry.space_group_name_H-M   'P 1'
#
loop_
_entity.id
_entity.type
_entity.pdbx_description
1 polymer ?
#
loop_
_entity_poly.entity_id
_entity_poly.type
_entity_poly.pdbx_seq_one_letter_code
_entity_poly.pdbx_strand_id
1 'polypeptide(L)'
;MEDTKFIIEKIINSISKDDNVKIATTNKEIFDAELIDSDVKLKRYYHYIIVDKKQDIKPFFRALRNGGYIISLKKFDEEYLQDIGFSAISEFDNLQIIKKVHSWNDF
;
A
#
# COMPACT_ATOMS: atom_id res chain seq x y z
N MET A 1 -10.71 -14.03 -7.86
CA MET A 1 -9.86 -12.95 -8.42
C MET A 1 -10.69 -11.68 -8.59
N GLU A 2 -11.88 -11.78 -9.16
CA GLU A 2 -12.90 -10.71 -9.23
C GLU A 2 -13.28 -10.17 -7.83
N ASP A 3 -13.43 -11.07 -6.84
CA ASP A 3 -13.75 -10.68 -5.46
C ASP A 3 -12.68 -9.80 -4.80
N THR A 4 -11.40 -10.14 -4.97
CA THR A 4 -10.29 -9.41 -4.34
C THR A 4 -10.18 -7.98 -4.87
N LYS A 5 -10.29 -7.80 -6.20
CA LYS A 5 -10.32 -6.49 -6.81
C LYS A 5 -11.46 -5.64 -6.25
N PHE A 6 -12.67 -6.20 -6.22
CA PHE A 6 -13.85 -5.51 -5.69
C PHE A 6 -13.69 -5.09 -4.23
N ILE A 7 -13.10 -5.95 -3.39
CA ILE A 7 -12.82 -5.62 -1.98
C ILE A 7 -11.82 -4.47 -1.87
N ILE A 8 -10.74 -4.49 -2.66
CA ILE A 8 -9.73 -3.42 -2.66
C ILE A 8 -10.36 -2.10 -3.09
N GLU A 9 -11.16 -2.09 -4.15
CA GLU A 9 -11.89 -0.90 -4.63
C GLU A 9 -12.81 -0.36 -3.53
N LYS A 10 -13.56 -1.24 -2.85
CA LYS A 10 -14.42 -0.85 -1.73
C LYS A 10 -13.63 -0.22 -0.57
N ILE A 11 -12.48 -0.78 -0.21
CA ILE A 11 -11.60 -0.23 0.83
C ILE A 11 -11.13 1.18 0.41
N ILE A 12 -10.59 1.33 -0.80
CA ILE A 12 -10.09 2.61 -1.31
C ILE A 12 -11.20 3.67 -1.32
N ASN A 13 -12.38 3.34 -1.86
CA ASN A 13 -13.52 4.25 -1.94
C ASN A 13 -14.10 4.59 -0.56
N SER A 14 -13.94 3.73 0.45
CA SER A 14 -14.37 4.02 1.82
C SER A 14 -13.43 4.98 2.56
N ILE A 15 -12.13 4.94 2.22
CA ILE A 15 -11.10 5.76 2.87
C ILE A 15 -10.90 7.09 2.14
N SER A 16 -10.84 7.06 0.81
CA SER A 16 -10.65 8.24 -0.03
C SER A 16 -11.98 8.74 -0.57
N LYS A 17 -12.24 10.04 -0.39
CA LYS A 17 -13.41 10.76 -0.93
C LYS A 17 -13.06 11.70 -2.09
N ASP A 18 -11.82 11.62 -2.61
CA ASP A 18 -11.28 12.49 -3.65
C ASP A 18 -11.08 11.68 -4.94
N ASP A 19 -11.27 12.32 -6.10
CA ASP A 19 -11.12 11.71 -7.42
C ASP A 19 -9.64 11.65 -7.87
N ASN A 20 -8.72 12.36 -7.21
CA ASN A 20 -7.31 12.45 -7.61
C ASN A 20 -6.38 11.41 -6.96
N VAL A 21 -6.92 10.24 -6.61
CA VAL A 21 -6.16 9.19 -5.94
C VAL A 21 -5.16 8.54 -6.89
N LYS A 22 -3.88 8.58 -6.50
CA LYS A 22 -2.79 7.86 -7.17
C LYS A 22 -2.63 6.47 -6.55
N ILE A 23 -2.85 5.43 -7.35
CA ILE A 23 -2.78 4.02 -6.95
C ILE A 23 -1.70 3.34 -7.79
N ALA A 24 -0.86 2.54 -7.14
CA ALA A 24 0.04 1.61 -7.80
C ALA A 24 -0.22 0.17 -7.35
N THR A 25 0.26 -0.79 -8.14
CA THR A 25 0.16 -2.22 -7.87
C THR A 25 1.47 -2.91 -8.25
N THR A 26 1.80 -4.03 -7.60
CA THR A 26 2.86 -4.93 -8.06
C THR A 26 2.37 -6.00 -9.02
N ASN A 27 1.05 -6.06 -9.24
CA ASN A 27 0.42 -7.02 -10.15
C ASN A 27 -0.87 -6.44 -10.76
N LYS A 28 -0.83 -6.18 -12.06
CA LYS A 28 -1.97 -5.64 -12.82
C LYS A 28 -3.12 -6.61 -13.00
N GLU A 29 -2.88 -7.91 -12.88
CA GLU A 29 -3.94 -8.93 -12.98
C GLU A 29 -4.86 -8.91 -11.74
N ILE A 30 -4.36 -8.42 -10.61
CA ILE A 30 -5.10 -8.30 -9.36
C ILE A 30 -5.83 -6.96 -9.27
N PHE A 31 -5.18 -5.88 -9.69
CA PHE A 31 -5.73 -4.54 -9.63
C PHE A 31 -5.22 -3.70 -10.80
N ASP A 32 -6.13 -3.12 -11.58
CA ASP A 32 -5.75 -2.35 -12.77
C ASP A 32 -5.31 -0.93 -12.38
N ALA A 33 -4.01 -0.77 -12.12
CA ALA A 33 -3.37 0.49 -11.74
C ALA A 33 -1.93 0.57 -12.27
N GLU A 34 -1.21 1.63 -11.89
CA GLU A 34 0.20 1.81 -12.27
C GLU A 34 1.05 0.63 -11.74
N LEU A 35 1.72 -0.10 -12.64
CA LEU A 35 2.56 -1.23 -12.26
C LEU A 35 3.90 -0.71 -11.76
N ILE A 36 4.29 -1.11 -10.57
CA ILE A 36 5.58 -0.77 -9.96
C ILE A 36 6.33 -2.03 -9.52
N ASP A 37 7.66 -1.92 -9.48
CA ASP A 37 8.55 -2.94 -8.93
C ASP A 37 9.12 -2.53 -7.57
N SER A 38 9.95 -3.39 -6.99
CA SER A 38 10.60 -3.14 -5.70
C SER A 38 11.59 -1.98 -5.72
N ASP A 39 12.08 -1.51 -6.87
CA ASP A 39 13.09 -0.44 -6.98
C ASP A 39 12.46 0.94 -7.26
N VAL A 40 11.22 1.16 -6.82
CA VAL A 40 10.49 2.40 -7.07
C VAL A 40 11.27 3.61 -6.50
N LYS A 41 11.62 4.56 -7.38
CA LYS A 41 12.42 5.76 -7.04
C LYS A 41 11.59 7.00 -6.70
N LEU A 42 10.27 6.91 -6.86
CA LEU A 42 9.35 8.01 -6.59
C LEU A 42 9.30 8.32 -5.09
N LYS A 43 9.18 9.60 -4.73
CA LYS A 43 9.00 10.04 -3.35
C LYS A 43 7.60 10.63 -3.17
N ARG A 44 6.86 10.11 -2.18
CA ARG A 44 5.56 10.66 -1.72
C ARG A 44 4.56 10.93 -2.85
N TYR A 45 4.45 9.99 -3.77
CA TYR A 45 3.61 10.13 -4.97
C TYR A 45 2.27 9.38 -4.83
N TYR A 46 2.30 8.16 -4.31
CA TYR A 46 1.12 7.30 -4.24
C TYR A 46 0.32 7.49 -2.94
N HIS A 47 -0.99 7.33 -3.05
CA HIS A 47 -1.90 7.23 -1.90
C HIS A 47 -2.07 5.78 -1.48
N TYR A 48 -2.11 4.86 -2.45
CA TYR A 48 -2.25 3.43 -2.24
C TYR A 48 -1.22 2.66 -3.05
N ILE A 49 -0.66 1.61 -2.46
CA ILE A 49 0.14 0.61 -3.16
C ILE A 49 -0.45 -0.78 -2.85
N ILE A 50 -0.87 -1.50 -3.88
CA ILE A 50 -1.38 -2.87 -3.79
C ILE A 50 -0.22 -3.84 -3.96
N VAL A 51 -0.08 -4.78 -3.02
CA VAL A 51 1.02 -5.76 -3.00
C VAL A 51 0.46 -7.18 -2.95
N ASP A 52 0.88 -8.01 -3.89
CA ASP A 52 0.37 -9.39 -4.05
C ASP A 52 1.26 -10.47 -3.41
N LYS A 53 2.53 -10.15 -3.15
CA LYS A 53 3.54 -11.08 -2.66
C LYS A 53 4.42 -10.48 -1.57
N LYS A 54 5.02 -11.35 -0.73
CA LYS A 54 6.05 -10.91 0.23
C LYS A 54 7.29 -10.43 -0.54
N GLN A 55 7.69 -9.20 -0.32
CA GLN A 55 8.86 -8.55 -0.91
C GLN A 55 9.34 -7.42 0.00
N ASP A 56 10.51 -6.83 -0.28
CA ASP A 56 10.95 -5.65 0.46
C ASP A 56 10.02 -4.46 0.15
N ILE A 57 9.36 -3.94 1.18
CA ILE A 57 8.41 -2.83 1.08
C ILE A 57 9.01 -1.49 1.52
N LYS A 58 10.29 -1.47 1.95
CA LYS A 58 11.01 -0.22 2.27
C LYS A 58 10.90 0.83 1.15
N PRO A 59 11.06 0.48 -0.13
CA PRO A 59 10.92 1.44 -1.22
C PRO A 59 9.49 1.99 -1.35
N PHE A 60 8.47 1.16 -1.09
CA PHE A 60 7.07 1.58 -1.09
C PHE A 60 6.75 2.57 0.03
N PHE A 61 7.38 2.42 1.20
CA PHE A 61 7.26 3.41 2.27
C PHE A 61 7.66 4.83 1.79
N ARG A 62 8.75 4.94 1.03
CA ARG A 62 9.23 6.22 0.47
C ARG A 62 8.29 6.76 -0.61
N ALA A 63 7.75 5.87 -1.44
CA ALA A 63 6.85 6.23 -2.53
C ALA A 63 5.45 6.64 -2.05
N LEU A 64 5.01 6.18 -0.88
CA LEU A 64 3.74 6.59 -0.28
C LEU A 64 3.80 8.02 0.25
N ARG A 65 2.70 8.75 0.02
CA ARG A 65 2.38 10.00 0.71
C ARG A 65 2.25 9.77 2.21
N ASN A 66 2.44 10.83 2.99
CA ASN A 66 2.12 10.78 4.42
C ASN A 66 0.62 10.50 4.58
N GLY A 67 0.29 9.51 5.41
CA GLY A 67 -1.09 9.02 5.53
C GLY A 67 -1.51 8.04 4.43
N GLY A 68 -0.63 7.70 3.47
CA GLY A 68 -0.90 6.69 2.44
C GLY A 68 -0.90 5.26 2.99
N TYR A 69 -1.34 4.32 2.16
CA TYR A 69 -1.64 2.94 2.56
C TYR A 69 -0.97 1.92 1.63
N ILE A 70 -0.48 0.82 2.21
CA ILE A 70 -0.27 -0.44 1.50
C ILE A 70 -1.49 -1.33 1.76
N ILE A 71 -2.02 -1.96 0.72
CA ILE A 71 -3.00 -3.04 0.85
C ILE A 71 -2.32 -4.31 0.33
N SER A 72 -2.05 -5.25 1.23
CA SER A 72 -1.29 -6.45 0.93
C SER A 72 -2.16 -7.70 0.99
N LEU A 73 -2.03 -8.56 -0.03
CA LEU A 73 -2.63 -9.90 -0.04
C LEU A 73 -1.80 -10.91 0.76
N LYS A 74 -0.57 -10.54 1.15
CA LYS A 74 0.29 -11.35 2.03
C LYS A 74 0.60 -10.58 3.30
N LYS A 75 0.34 -11.21 4.44
CA LYS A 75 0.62 -10.61 5.75
C LYS A 75 2.12 -10.46 5.97
N PHE A 76 2.54 -9.24 6.22
CA PHE A 76 3.85 -8.92 6.76
C PHE A 76 3.83 -9.03 8.27
N ASP A 77 5.01 -9.30 8.84
CA ASP A 77 5.22 -9.30 10.27
C ASP A 77 5.07 -7.88 10.83
N GLU A 78 4.37 -7.71 11.95
CA GLU A 78 4.06 -6.38 12.49
C GLU A 78 5.30 -5.66 13.06
N GLU A 79 6.22 -6.40 13.69
CA GLU A 79 7.48 -5.83 14.19
C GLU A 79 8.31 -5.31 13.02
N TYR A 80 8.42 -6.11 11.95
CA TYR A 80 9.05 -5.67 10.71
C TYR A 80 8.40 -4.39 10.16
N LEU A 81 7.07 -4.30 10.12
CA LEU A 81 6.35 -3.10 9.64
C LEU A 81 6.63 -1.86 10.49
N GLN A 82 6.70 -2.03 11.81
CA GLN A 82 7.01 -0.96 12.76
C GLN A 82 8.45 -0.47 12.60
N ASP A 83 9.41 -1.38 12.40
CA ASP A 83 10.81 -1.04 12.15
C ASP A 83 11.01 -0.16 10.91
N ILE A 84 10.11 -0.25 9.92
CA ILE A 84 10.11 0.59 8.72
C ILE A 84 9.31 1.88 8.87
N GLY A 85 8.60 2.07 9.98
CA GLY A 85 7.79 3.26 10.28
C GLY A 85 6.31 3.18 9.89
N PHE A 86 5.78 1.99 9.58
CA PHE A 86 4.34 1.78 9.51
C PHE A 86 3.78 1.52 10.92
N SER A 87 2.62 2.06 11.27
CA SER A 87 2.09 1.88 12.64
C SER A 87 0.58 1.73 12.76
N ALA A 88 -0.21 1.96 11.70
CA ALA A 88 -1.62 1.57 11.69
C ALA A 88 -1.79 0.34 10.80
N ILE A 89 -1.83 -0.83 11.44
CA ILE A 89 -1.98 -2.13 10.79
C ILE A 89 -3.38 -2.63 11.10
N SER A 90 -4.11 -3.06 10.07
CA SER A 90 -5.46 -3.59 10.20
C SER A 90 -5.65 -4.73 9.23
N GLU A 91 -6.62 -5.61 9.50
CA GLU A 91 -6.94 -6.72 8.62
C GLU A 91 -8.39 -6.65 8.17
N PHE A 92 -8.63 -6.94 6.89
CA PHE A 92 -9.97 -7.01 6.32
C PHE A 92 -10.00 -8.07 5.22
N ASP A 93 -10.87 -9.08 5.37
CA ASP A 93 -11.09 -10.15 4.38
C ASP A 93 -9.79 -10.76 3.81
N ASN A 94 -8.87 -11.11 4.72
CA ASN A 94 -7.53 -11.64 4.46
C ASN A 94 -6.51 -10.66 3.86
N LEU A 95 -6.88 -9.40 3.65
CA LEU A 95 -5.96 -8.33 3.29
C LEU A 95 -5.37 -7.70 4.55
N GLN A 96 -4.10 -7.32 4.48
CA GLN A 96 -3.45 -6.48 5.48
C GLN A 96 -3.40 -5.05 4.96
N ILE A 97 -4.00 -4.12 5.70
CA ILE A 97 -4.03 -2.69 5.42
C ILE A 97 -3.01 -2.02 6.33
N ILE A 98 -2.01 -1.39 5.73
CA ILE A 98 -0.85 -0.85 6.44
C ILE A 98 -0.74 0.63 6.13
N LYS A 99 -0.92 1.49 7.13
CA LYS A 99 -0.85 2.94 6.98
C LYS A 99 0.53 3.48 7.28
N LYS A 100 1.03 4.36 6.40
CA LYS A 100 2.17 5.22 6.67
C LYS A 100 1.74 6.38 7.56
N VAL A 101 2.17 6.37 8.81
CA VAL A 101 1.75 7.34 9.84
C VAL A 101 2.86 8.31 10.22
N HIS A 102 4.11 7.96 9.94
CA HIS A 102 5.26 8.85 10.09
C HIS A 102 5.93 9.14 8.75
N SER A 103 6.41 10.37 8.59
CA SER A 103 7.49 10.66 7.65
C SER A 103 8.77 10.31 8.39
N TRP A 104 9.54 9.31 7.93
CA TRP A 104 10.96 9.33 8.28
C TRP A 104 11.49 10.67 7.79
N ASN A 105 12.16 11.43 8.65
CA ASN A 105 12.90 12.59 8.18
C ASN A 105 13.89 12.04 7.15
N ASP A 106 13.70 12.42 5.89
CA ASP A 106 14.66 12.19 4.82
C ASP A 106 15.90 13.06 5.15
N PHE A 107 16.75 12.60 6.08
CA PHE A 107 18.11 13.11 6.26
C PHE A 107 19.06 12.37 5.33
#